data_AF-A0AA38N216-F1
#
_entry.id   AF-A0AA38N216-F1
#
_cell.length_a   1.000
_cell.length_b   1.000
_cell.length_c   1.000
_cell.angle_alpha   90.00
_cell.angle_beta   90.00
_cell.angle_gamma   90.00
#
_symmetry.space_group_name_H-M   'P 1'
#
loop_
_entity.id
_entity.type
_entity.pdbx_description
1 polymer ?
#
loop_
_entity_poly.entity_id
_entity_poly.type
_entity_poly.pdbx_seq_one_letter_code
_entity_poly.pdbx_strand_id
1 'polypeptide(L)'
;MPHNSEAQAFIDRVLALPKGPGVSLESALQPSLEDEAQLRRLFATEKDNSRLKDPYVGLVNVFDAPPEIRTIRARVVKDDEDLSAKYVMPLSPKDRKLEGTACIVPTSEEFQKNWVVFSEGCLQQLLNWNNVVAAGGSVLACLMPLPKEAKVSKRATRKYYHATAYPSSDVDLFLWGLTPEQAEAKIVTISEAVRDSVPWDVTCVRTKHTVSIHCSSLLLIDILHVVEAHNS
;
A
#
# COMPACT_ATOMS: atom_id res chain seq x y z
N MET A 1 9.92 5.92 -10.97
CA MET A 1 11.15 5.76 -10.19
C MET A 1 11.89 4.54 -10.74
N PRO A 2 13.19 4.66 -11.08
CA PRO A 2 13.99 3.51 -11.52
C PRO A 2 14.30 2.58 -10.35
N HIS A 3 14.42 1.28 -10.60
CA HIS A 3 14.83 0.30 -9.60
C HIS A 3 16.31 0.48 -9.22
N ASN A 4 16.61 0.53 -7.92
CA ASN A 4 18.00 0.44 -7.44
C ASN A 4 18.50 -1.02 -7.51
N SER A 5 19.78 -1.23 -7.16
CA SER A 5 20.42 -2.54 -7.22
C SER A 5 19.69 -3.62 -6.42
N GLU A 6 19.21 -3.29 -5.23
CA GLU A 6 18.54 -4.21 -4.34
C GLU A 6 17.15 -4.59 -4.86
N ALA A 7 16.41 -3.62 -5.38
CA ALA A 7 15.12 -3.84 -6.04
C ALA A 7 15.28 -4.70 -7.30
N GLN A 8 16.29 -4.43 -8.11
CA GLN A 8 16.58 -5.23 -9.30
C GLN A 8 16.97 -6.67 -8.93
N ALA A 9 17.84 -6.83 -7.92
CA ALA A 9 18.23 -8.16 -7.44
C ALA A 9 17.03 -8.96 -6.91
N PHE A 10 16.05 -8.30 -6.26
CA PHE A 10 14.80 -8.95 -5.86
C PHE A 10 14.00 -9.43 -7.07
N ILE A 11 13.83 -8.59 -8.09
CA ILE A 11 13.13 -8.94 -9.32
C ILE A 11 13.81 -10.14 -9.98
N ASP A 12 15.14 -10.09 -10.13
CA ASP A 12 15.93 -11.16 -10.76
C ASP A 12 15.77 -12.50 -10.01
N ARG A 13 15.76 -12.48 -8.68
CA ARG A 13 15.50 -13.68 -7.86
C ARG A 13 14.11 -14.26 -8.13
N VAL A 14 13.08 -13.42 -8.24
CA VAL A 14 11.71 -13.89 -8.54
C VAL A 14 11.63 -14.49 -9.95
N LEU A 15 12.32 -13.89 -10.92
CA LEU A 15 12.37 -14.38 -12.31
C LEU A 15 13.15 -15.69 -12.45
N ALA A 16 14.17 -15.89 -11.63
CA ALA A 16 14.96 -17.13 -11.61
C ALA A 16 14.22 -18.32 -10.99
N LEU A 17 13.16 -18.09 -10.20
CA LEU A 17 12.37 -19.17 -9.63
C LEU A 17 11.66 -19.97 -10.73
N PRO A 18 11.50 -21.31 -10.56
CA PRO A 18 10.69 -22.12 -11.45
C PRO A 18 9.26 -21.55 -11.59
N LYS A 19 8.70 -21.67 -12.79
CA LYS A 19 7.31 -21.29 -13.07
C LYS A 19 6.35 -22.38 -12.58
N GLY A 20 5.12 -21.97 -12.27
CA GLY A 20 4.03 -22.88 -11.90
C GLY A 20 3.73 -22.91 -10.39
N PRO A 21 2.70 -23.68 -10.00
CA PRO A 21 2.20 -23.72 -8.64
C PRO A 21 3.15 -24.48 -7.70
N GLY A 22 3.06 -24.20 -6.41
CA GLY A 22 3.78 -24.91 -5.36
C GLY A 22 5.25 -24.51 -5.20
N VAL A 23 5.74 -23.58 -6.02
CA VAL A 23 7.08 -23.00 -5.88
C VAL A 23 7.09 -21.99 -4.75
N SER A 24 7.92 -22.23 -3.73
CA SER A 24 8.10 -21.28 -2.62
C SER A 24 8.78 -20.00 -3.09
N LEU A 25 8.29 -18.85 -2.61
CA LEU A 25 8.94 -17.54 -2.83
C LEU A 25 9.98 -17.23 -1.76
N GLU A 26 10.12 -18.06 -0.74
CA GLU A 26 10.96 -17.81 0.43
C GLU A 26 12.40 -17.49 0.07
N SER A 27 13.05 -18.29 -0.79
CA SER A 27 14.43 -18.04 -1.20
C SER A 27 14.62 -16.74 -2.00
N ALA A 28 13.57 -16.26 -2.67
CA ALA A 28 13.61 -14.98 -3.37
C ALA A 28 13.38 -13.79 -2.43
N LEU A 29 12.54 -13.98 -1.41
CA LEU A 29 12.17 -12.97 -0.42
C LEU A 29 13.22 -12.81 0.69
N GLN A 30 13.84 -13.91 1.13
CA GLN A 30 14.71 -13.94 2.31
C GLN A 30 15.81 -12.87 2.29
N PRO A 31 16.57 -12.67 1.19
CA PRO A 31 17.58 -11.62 1.16
C PRO A 31 17.00 -10.21 1.29
N SER A 32 15.79 -9.97 0.76
CA SER A 32 15.10 -8.68 0.91
C SER A 32 14.58 -8.45 2.33
N LEU A 33 14.16 -9.53 3.02
CA LEU A 33 13.73 -9.44 4.42
C LEU A 33 14.91 -9.17 5.37
N GLU A 34 16.06 -9.79 5.11
CA GLU A 34 17.30 -9.53 5.84
C GLU A 34 17.79 -8.10 5.62
N ASP A 35 17.73 -7.64 4.37
CA ASP A 35 18.08 -6.26 4.02
C ASP A 35 17.16 -5.24 4.70
N GLU A 36 15.84 -5.49 4.67
CA GLU A 36 14.86 -4.63 5.33
C GLU A 36 15.06 -4.59 6.85
N ALA A 37 15.42 -5.73 7.48
CA ALA A 37 15.77 -5.76 8.90
C ALA A 37 17.05 -4.95 9.20
N GLN A 38 18.02 -4.94 8.28
CA GLN A 38 19.19 -4.07 8.39
C GLN A 38 18.81 -2.60 8.24
N LEU A 39 17.95 -2.24 7.27
CA LEU A 39 17.46 -0.87 7.11
C LEU A 39 16.74 -0.39 8.38
N ARG A 40 15.88 -1.21 8.99
CA ARG A 40 15.25 -0.87 10.29
C ARG A 40 16.29 -0.59 11.38
N ARG A 41 17.35 -1.38 11.47
CA ARG A 41 18.44 -1.13 12.42
C ARG A 41 19.15 0.19 12.12
N LEU A 42 19.45 0.49 10.85
CA LEU A 42 20.09 1.74 10.45
C LEU A 42 19.19 2.94 10.78
N PHE A 43 17.90 2.90 10.46
CA PHE A 43 16.95 3.95 10.84
C PHE A 43 16.88 4.16 12.35
N ALA A 44 17.05 3.10 13.15
CA ALA A 44 17.03 3.20 14.61
C ALA A 44 18.36 3.68 15.23
N THR A 45 19.51 3.43 14.60
CA THR A 45 20.84 3.59 15.24
C THR A 45 21.79 4.53 14.52
N GLU A 46 21.74 4.62 13.18
CA GLU A 46 22.68 5.37 12.34
C GLU A 46 21.91 6.16 11.26
N LYS A 47 21.16 7.18 11.67
CA LYS A 47 20.28 7.94 10.77
C LYS A 47 21.01 8.68 9.63
N ASP A 48 22.27 9.05 9.86
CA ASP A 48 23.11 9.74 8.86
C ASP A 48 23.82 8.78 7.89
N ASN A 49 23.56 7.48 7.99
CA ASN A 49 24.17 6.48 7.13
C ASN A 49 23.87 6.79 5.64
N SER A 50 24.89 6.73 4.79
CA SER A 50 24.78 7.11 3.37
C SER A 50 23.71 6.35 2.62
N ARG A 51 23.41 5.12 3.06
CA ARG A 51 22.38 4.27 2.45
C ARG A 51 20.96 4.83 2.63
N LEU A 52 20.72 5.55 3.72
CA LEU A 52 19.41 6.17 4.02
C LEU A 52 19.20 7.49 3.27
N LYS A 53 20.20 7.97 2.52
CA LYS A 53 20.08 9.17 1.68
C LYS A 53 19.32 8.90 0.39
N ASP A 54 19.21 7.64 -0.04
CA ASP A 54 18.31 7.26 -1.13
C ASP A 54 16.87 7.25 -0.59
N PRO A 55 15.99 8.17 -1.05
CA PRO A 55 14.60 8.24 -0.57
C PRO A 55 13.77 7.00 -0.96
N TYR A 56 14.32 6.14 -1.82
CA TYR A 56 13.65 4.93 -2.26
C TYR A 56 14.35 3.64 -1.85
N VAL A 57 15.26 3.73 -0.87
CA VAL A 57 15.93 2.55 -0.31
C VAL A 57 14.91 1.51 0.15
N GLY A 58 15.13 0.25 -0.22
CA GLY A 58 14.23 -0.86 0.11
C GLY A 58 12.88 -0.89 -0.64
N LEU A 59 12.65 0.00 -1.61
CA LEU A 59 11.38 0.04 -2.37
C LEU A 59 11.49 -0.61 -3.76
N VAL A 60 10.39 -1.23 -4.18
CA VAL A 60 10.24 -1.81 -5.53
C VAL A 60 9.05 -1.14 -6.22
N ASN A 61 9.29 -0.58 -7.41
CA ASN A 61 8.24 -0.06 -8.27
C ASN A 61 7.47 -1.21 -8.96
N VAL A 62 6.38 -1.66 -8.37
CA VAL A 62 5.65 -2.85 -8.83
C VAL A 62 5.05 -2.74 -10.25
N PHE A 63 4.73 -1.53 -10.71
CA PHE A 63 4.13 -1.33 -12.05
C PHE A 63 5.16 -1.28 -13.17
N ASP A 64 6.40 -0.89 -12.86
CA ASP A 64 7.54 -0.88 -13.80
C ASP A 64 8.28 -2.23 -13.82
N ALA A 65 8.01 -3.08 -12.84
CA ALA A 65 8.57 -4.42 -12.77
C ALA A 65 7.84 -5.43 -13.69
N PRO A 66 8.53 -6.52 -14.09
CA PRO A 66 7.97 -7.57 -14.93
C PRO A 66 6.68 -8.19 -14.35
N PRO A 67 5.72 -8.62 -15.19
CA PRO A 67 4.44 -9.18 -14.74
C PRO A 67 4.56 -10.40 -13.83
N GLU A 68 5.66 -11.15 -13.89
CA GLU A 68 5.93 -12.33 -13.07
C GLU A 68 5.90 -12.03 -11.58
N ILE A 69 6.33 -10.83 -11.15
CA ILE A 69 6.28 -10.46 -9.73
C ILE A 69 4.85 -10.16 -9.26
N ARG A 70 3.93 -9.94 -10.22
CA ARG A 70 2.51 -9.62 -10.01
C ARG A 70 1.58 -10.78 -10.37
N THR A 71 2.13 -11.96 -10.61
CA THR A 71 1.40 -13.15 -10.99
C THR A 71 1.30 -14.12 -9.82
N ILE A 72 0.10 -14.61 -9.56
CA ILE A 72 -0.16 -15.54 -8.46
C ILE A 72 0.44 -16.90 -8.79
N ARG A 73 1.25 -17.40 -7.85
CA ARG A 73 1.68 -18.80 -7.80
C ARG A 73 0.84 -19.53 -6.76
N ALA A 74 -0.10 -20.34 -7.21
CA ALA A 74 -1.01 -21.08 -6.38
C ALA A 74 -0.28 -22.11 -5.54
N ARG A 75 -0.76 -22.33 -4.32
CA ARG A 75 -0.24 -23.37 -3.42
C ARG A 75 -0.76 -24.73 -3.87
N VAL A 76 0.10 -25.74 -3.84
CA VAL A 76 -0.29 -27.14 -4.03
C VAL A 76 -0.50 -27.75 -2.66
N VAL A 77 -1.70 -28.28 -2.43
CA VAL A 77 -2.07 -29.01 -1.21
C VAL A 77 -2.42 -30.43 -1.65
N LYS A 78 -1.76 -31.42 -1.07
CA LYS A 78 -1.96 -32.83 -1.45
C LYS A 78 -3.23 -33.41 -0.83
N ASP A 79 -3.38 -33.22 0.47
CA ASP A 79 -4.47 -33.74 1.30
C ASP A 79 -4.67 -32.84 2.53
N ASP A 80 -5.64 -33.19 3.36
CA ASP A 80 -5.98 -32.43 4.58
C ASP A 80 -4.85 -32.47 5.62
N GLU A 81 -4.05 -33.55 5.65
CA GLU A 81 -2.91 -33.68 6.55
C GLU A 81 -1.79 -32.70 6.17
N ASP A 82 -1.44 -32.62 4.87
CA ASP A 82 -0.51 -31.64 4.30
C ASP A 82 -0.99 -30.20 4.53
N LEU A 83 -2.31 -29.99 4.46
CA LEU A 83 -2.93 -28.69 4.72
C LEU A 83 -2.76 -28.27 6.19
N SER A 84 -3.15 -29.14 7.13
CA SER A 84 -3.06 -28.86 8.56
C SER A 84 -1.62 -28.80 9.07
N ALA A 85 -0.71 -29.56 8.47
CA ALA A 85 0.72 -29.54 8.83
C ALA A 85 1.40 -28.22 8.46
N LYS A 86 0.95 -27.55 7.38
CA LYS A 86 1.59 -26.33 6.86
C LYS A 86 0.86 -25.02 7.20
N TYR A 87 -0.45 -25.08 7.54
CA TYR A 87 -1.27 -23.87 7.68
C TYR A 87 -2.15 -23.92 8.93
N VAL A 88 -1.94 -22.93 9.81
CA VAL A 88 -2.74 -22.74 11.04
C VAL A 88 -4.17 -22.30 10.73
N MET A 89 -4.37 -21.53 9.66
CA MET A 89 -5.70 -21.07 9.19
C MET A 89 -5.81 -21.28 7.67
N PRO A 90 -6.15 -22.51 7.23
CA PRO A 90 -6.20 -22.80 5.81
C PRO A 90 -7.38 -22.11 5.13
N LEU A 91 -7.13 -21.52 3.95
CA LEU A 91 -8.19 -20.98 3.10
C LEU A 91 -8.96 -22.11 2.42
N SER A 92 -10.28 -21.94 2.34
CA SER A 92 -11.15 -22.84 1.58
C SER A 92 -10.85 -22.76 0.07
N PRO A 93 -11.17 -23.79 -0.73
CA PRO A 93 -10.86 -23.77 -2.17
C PRO A 93 -11.41 -22.56 -2.92
N LYS A 94 -12.59 -22.06 -2.53
CA LYS A 94 -13.23 -20.87 -3.14
C LYS A 94 -12.51 -19.55 -2.82
N ASP A 95 -11.77 -19.49 -1.72
CA ASP A 95 -11.06 -18.29 -1.27
C ASP A 95 -9.59 -18.27 -1.76
N ARG A 96 -9.11 -19.41 -2.27
CA ARG A 96 -7.77 -19.53 -2.87
C ARG A 96 -7.75 -18.85 -4.23
N LYS A 97 -6.67 -18.11 -4.47
CA LYS A 97 -6.43 -17.49 -5.76
C LYS A 97 -5.89 -18.50 -6.75
N LEU A 98 -6.29 -18.36 -8.01
CA LEU A 98 -5.94 -19.27 -9.09
C LEU A 98 -4.52 -18.98 -9.60
N GLU A 99 -3.82 -20.04 -10.00
CA GLU A 99 -2.51 -19.95 -10.66
C GLU A 99 -2.57 -19.02 -11.88
N GLY A 100 -1.52 -18.21 -12.06
CA GLY A 100 -1.38 -17.35 -13.24
C GLY A 100 -2.29 -16.13 -13.27
N THR A 101 -3.20 -15.98 -12.30
CA THR A 101 -4.02 -14.76 -12.19
C THR A 101 -3.22 -13.60 -11.61
N ALA A 102 -3.62 -12.37 -11.91
CA ALA A 102 -2.96 -11.18 -11.39
C ALA A 102 -3.20 -11.05 -9.86
N CYS A 103 -2.14 -10.74 -9.11
CA CYS A 103 -2.25 -10.48 -7.66
C CYS A 103 -2.62 -9.03 -7.35
N ILE A 104 -2.31 -8.11 -8.26
CA ILE A 104 -2.70 -6.70 -8.21
C ILE A 104 -3.25 -6.25 -9.57
N VAL A 105 -3.82 -5.04 -9.63
CA VAL A 105 -4.23 -4.39 -10.87
C VAL A 105 -3.05 -4.28 -11.85
N PRO A 106 -3.30 -4.38 -13.17
CA PRO A 106 -2.24 -4.45 -14.17
C PRO A 106 -1.48 -3.14 -14.38
N THR A 107 -2.07 -1.98 -14.08
CA THR A 107 -1.44 -0.69 -14.34
C THR A 107 -1.69 0.34 -13.24
N SER A 108 -0.82 1.36 -13.19
CA SER A 108 -0.97 2.52 -12.31
C SER A 108 -2.26 3.29 -12.56
N GLU A 109 -2.74 3.34 -13.80
CA GLU A 109 -3.97 4.05 -14.15
C GLU A 109 -5.21 3.33 -13.59
N GLU A 110 -5.21 1.99 -13.57
CA GLU A 110 -6.29 1.23 -12.93
C GLU A 110 -6.26 1.42 -11.41
N PHE A 111 -5.07 1.43 -10.80
CA PHE A 111 -4.91 1.79 -9.39
C PHE A 111 -5.45 3.20 -9.10
N GLN A 112 -5.09 4.21 -9.88
CA GLN A 112 -5.56 5.59 -9.69
C GLN A 112 -7.08 5.71 -9.85
N LYS A 113 -7.69 5.00 -10.81
CA LYS A 113 -9.15 4.93 -10.95
C LYS A 113 -9.81 4.34 -9.71
N ASN A 114 -9.25 3.25 -9.19
CA ASN A 114 -9.73 2.62 -7.95
C ASN A 114 -9.56 3.55 -6.76
N TRP A 115 -8.39 4.20 -6.64
CA TRP A 115 -8.07 5.16 -5.59
C TRP A 115 -9.06 6.31 -5.53
N VAL A 116 -9.39 6.91 -6.67
CA VAL A 116 -10.38 8.00 -6.74
C VAL A 116 -11.77 7.55 -6.28
N VAL A 117 -12.18 6.32 -6.61
CA VAL A 117 -13.48 5.80 -6.18
C VAL A 117 -13.46 5.44 -4.70
N PHE A 118 -12.41 4.78 -4.22
CA PHE A 118 -12.23 4.40 -2.83
C PHE A 118 -12.16 5.62 -1.91
N SER A 119 -11.42 6.67 -2.30
CA SER A 119 -11.33 7.90 -1.52
C SER A 119 -12.54 8.81 -1.72
N GLU A 120 -13.55 8.41 -2.50
CA GLU A 120 -14.70 9.26 -2.86
C GLU A 120 -14.31 10.62 -3.46
N GLY A 121 -13.14 10.68 -4.09
CA GLY A 121 -12.57 11.91 -4.64
C GLY A 121 -12.05 12.93 -3.62
N CYS A 122 -12.07 12.65 -2.31
CA CYS A 122 -11.69 13.61 -1.28
C CYS A 122 -10.23 14.11 -1.34
N LEU A 123 -9.36 13.44 -2.10
CA LEU A 123 -7.96 13.83 -2.28
C LEU A 123 -7.68 14.40 -3.68
N GLN A 124 -8.71 14.68 -4.49
CA GLN A 124 -8.53 15.13 -5.88
C GLN A 124 -7.83 16.48 -5.98
N GLN A 125 -8.06 17.39 -5.03
CA GLN A 125 -7.39 18.70 -5.00
C GLN A 125 -5.99 18.65 -4.34
N LEU A 126 -5.54 17.50 -3.83
CA LEU A 126 -4.18 17.35 -3.34
C LEU A 126 -3.24 17.12 -4.54
N LEU A 127 -2.83 18.22 -5.18
CA LEU A 127 -2.00 18.16 -6.39
C LEU A 127 -0.53 17.87 -6.11
N ASN A 128 -0.04 18.23 -4.91
CA ASN A 128 1.36 18.08 -4.53
C ASN A 128 1.53 17.00 -3.45
N TRP A 129 1.94 15.81 -3.90
CA TRP A 129 2.22 14.64 -3.05
C TRP A 129 3.64 14.59 -2.49
N ASN A 130 4.48 15.60 -2.74
CA ASN A 130 5.84 15.62 -2.19
C ASN A 130 5.78 15.55 -0.66
N ASN A 131 6.62 14.68 -0.10
CA ASN A 131 6.71 14.40 1.33
C ASN A 131 5.46 13.74 1.93
N VAL A 132 4.57 13.20 1.10
CA VAL A 132 3.35 12.49 1.51
C VAL A 132 3.39 11.07 0.95
N VAL A 133 3.07 10.08 1.77
CA VAL A 133 2.91 8.67 1.35
C VAL A 133 1.56 8.17 1.81
N ALA A 134 0.75 7.63 0.89
CA ALA A 134 -0.41 6.84 1.26
C ALA A 134 0.03 5.39 1.50
N ALA A 135 -0.48 4.76 2.55
CA ALA A 135 -0.21 3.36 2.85
C ALA A 135 -1.42 2.68 3.51
N GLY A 136 -1.21 1.47 4.03
CA GLY A 136 -2.23 0.75 4.78
C GLY A 136 -3.28 0.06 3.90
N GLY A 137 -4.43 -0.22 4.49
CA GLY A 137 -5.49 -1.03 3.90
C GLY A 137 -6.11 -0.42 2.65
N SER A 138 -6.20 0.91 2.57
CA SER A 138 -6.74 1.63 1.41
C SER A 138 -5.93 1.40 0.14
N VAL A 139 -4.60 1.47 0.23
CA VAL A 139 -3.69 1.23 -0.89
C VAL A 139 -3.79 -0.23 -1.33
N LEU A 140 -3.79 -1.17 -0.38
CA LEU A 140 -3.99 -2.59 -0.68
C LEU A 140 -5.33 -2.82 -1.38
N ALA A 141 -6.43 -2.27 -0.86
CA ALA A 141 -7.76 -2.42 -1.45
C ALA A 141 -7.81 -1.93 -2.91
N CYS A 142 -7.16 -0.80 -3.20
CA CYS A 142 -7.11 -0.23 -4.54
C CYS A 142 -6.18 -0.99 -5.50
N LEU A 143 -5.16 -1.67 -4.96
CA LEU A 143 -4.27 -2.56 -5.71
C LEU A 143 -4.92 -3.90 -6.04
N MET A 144 -5.83 -4.41 -5.21
CA MET A 144 -6.42 -5.73 -5.43
C MET A 144 -7.34 -5.75 -6.67
N PRO A 145 -7.28 -6.80 -7.52
CA PRO A 145 -8.20 -6.93 -8.64
C PRO A 145 -9.65 -7.04 -8.17
N LEU A 146 -10.50 -6.15 -8.68
CA LEU A 146 -11.93 -6.16 -8.37
C LEU A 146 -12.67 -7.34 -9.02
N PRO A 147 -13.70 -7.89 -8.35
CA PRO A 147 -14.58 -8.89 -8.96
C PRO A 147 -15.35 -8.28 -10.14
N LYS A 148 -15.75 -9.11 -11.11
CA LYS A 148 -16.33 -8.64 -12.38
C LYS A 148 -17.59 -7.79 -12.17
N GLU A 149 -18.38 -8.16 -11.18
CA GLU A 149 -19.63 -7.48 -10.80
C GLU A 149 -19.38 -6.08 -10.24
N ALA A 150 -18.22 -5.86 -9.61
CA ALA A 150 -17.82 -4.55 -9.10
C ALA A 150 -17.26 -3.64 -10.20
N LYS A 151 -16.85 -4.18 -11.37
CA LYS A 151 -16.29 -3.40 -12.49
C LYS A 151 -17.34 -2.83 -13.45
N VAL A 152 -18.61 -3.20 -13.32
CA VAL A 152 -19.67 -2.82 -14.28
C VAL A 152 -19.97 -1.32 -14.30
N SER A 153 -19.72 -0.60 -13.20
CA SER A 153 -19.88 0.85 -13.11
C SER A 153 -19.15 1.40 -11.89
N LYS A 154 -18.86 2.72 -11.89
CA LYS A 154 -18.32 3.41 -10.70
C LYS A 154 -19.20 3.21 -9.46
N ARG A 155 -20.53 3.16 -9.63
CA ARG A 155 -21.49 2.91 -8.54
C ARG A 155 -21.33 1.50 -7.96
N ALA A 156 -21.11 0.49 -8.80
CA ALA A 156 -20.88 -0.88 -8.36
C ALA A 156 -19.53 -1.01 -7.62
N THR A 157 -18.48 -0.36 -8.14
CA THR A 157 -17.17 -0.31 -7.47
C THR A 157 -17.27 0.35 -6.09
N ARG A 158 -17.93 1.51 -6.01
CA ARG A 158 -18.18 2.23 -4.75
C ARG A 158 -18.94 1.37 -3.75
N LYS A 159 -20.01 0.69 -4.18
CA LYS A 159 -20.77 -0.25 -3.34
C LYS A 159 -19.88 -1.39 -2.83
N TYR A 160 -19.02 -1.95 -3.68
CA TYR A 160 -18.11 -3.01 -3.27
C TYR A 160 -17.15 -2.55 -2.17
N TYR A 161 -16.51 -1.39 -2.33
CA TYR A 161 -15.61 -0.85 -1.31
C TYR A 161 -16.36 -0.53 0.00
N HIS A 162 -17.36 0.34 -0.04
CA HIS A 162 -17.92 0.93 1.17
C HIS A 162 -19.08 0.16 1.81
N ALA A 163 -19.65 -0.85 1.14
CA ALA A 163 -20.76 -1.63 1.69
C ALA A 163 -20.46 -3.13 1.81
N THR A 164 -19.35 -3.64 1.27
CA THR A 164 -19.09 -5.08 1.24
C THR A 164 -17.70 -5.43 1.76
N ALA A 165 -16.65 -4.91 1.15
CA ALA A 165 -15.29 -5.38 1.42
C ALA A 165 -14.54 -4.54 2.47
N TYR A 166 -14.77 -3.22 2.49
CA TYR A 166 -14.00 -2.26 3.29
C TYR A 166 -14.89 -1.17 3.94
N PRO A 167 -16.01 -1.55 4.60
CA PRO A 167 -17.03 -0.59 5.04
C PRO A 167 -16.55 0.39 6.13
N SER A 168 -15.53 0.01 6.89
CA SER A 168 -14.95 0.82 7.97
C SER A 168 -13.51 1.24 7.68
N SER A 169 -13.11 1.21 6.41
CA SER A 169 -11.73 1.53 6.05
C SER A 169 -11.50 3.03 5.95
N ASP A 170 -10.30 3.40 6.36
CA ASP A 170 -9.71 4.72 6.38
C ASP A 170 -8.61 4.86 5.32
N VAL A 171 -8.10 6.08 5.17
CA VAL A 171 -6.92 6.38 4.36
C VAL A 171 -5.82 6.91 5.26
N ASP A 172 -4.73 6.15 5.37
CA ASP A 172 -3.54 6.57 6.10
C ASP A 172 -2.59 7.38 5.21
N LEU A 173 -2.29 8.61 5.63
CA LEU A 173 -1.27 9.45 5.02
C LEU A 173 -0.11 9.67 6.00
N PHE A 174 1.11 9.47 5.52
CA PHE A 174 2.35 9.63 6.27
C PHE A 174 3.16 10.79 5.69
N LEU A 175 3.67 11.64 6.58
CA LEU A 175 4.58 12.73 6.21
C LEU A 175 6.03 12.32 6.47
N TRP A 176 6.94 12.68 5.57
CA TRP A 176 8.36 12.33 5.69
C TRP A 176 9.29 13.45 5.23
N GLY A 177 10.48 13.56 5.85
CA GLY A 177 11.52 14.50 5.43
C GLY A 177 11.14 15.98 5.58
N LEU A 178 10.28 16.30 6.55
CA LEU A 178 9.83 17.66 6.87
C LEU A 178 10.21 18.01 8.31
N THR A 179 10.51 19.29 8.58
CA THR A 179 10.55 19.79 9.97
C THR A 179 9.14 19.82 10.56
N PRO A 180 8.98 19.89 11.89
CA PRO A 180 7.66 19.98 12.53
C PRO A 180 6.79 21.11 11.97
N GLU A 181 7.36 22.29 11.71
CA GLU A 181 6.65 23.45 11.17
C GLU A 181 6.22 23.23 9.71
N GLN A 182 7.10 22.63 8.91
CA GLN A 182 6.79 22.28 7.52
C GLN A 182 5.70 21.20 7.44
N ALA A 183 5.74 20.24 8.35
CA ALA A 183 4.73 19.19 8.43
C ALA A 183 3.37 19.75 8.90
N GLU A 184 3.35 20.68 9.86
CA GLU A 184 2.12 21.39 10.25
C GLU A 184 1.53 22.18 9.08
N ALA A 185 2.35 22.92 8.33
CA ALA A 185 1.91 23.60 7.11
C ALA A 185 1.38 22.60 6.06
N LYS A 186 2.05 21.45 5.90
CA LYS A 186 1.61 20.39 4.98
C LYS A 186 0.26 19.79 5.39
N ILE A 187 0.03 19.56 6.68
CA ILE A 187 -1.26 19.09 7.21
C ILE A 187 -2.37 20.10 6.87
N VAL A 188 -2.12 21.40 7.04
CA VAL A 188 -3.08 22.45 6.67
C VAL A 188 -3.40 22.37 5.17
N THR A 189 -2.38 22.29 4.31
CA THR A 189 -2.57 22.14 2.86
C THR A 189 -3.39 20.90 2.50
N ILE A 190 -3.14 19.75 3.14
CA ILE A 190 -3.93 18.53 2.92
C ILE A 190 -5.38 18.76 3.38
N SER A 191 -5.58 19.37 4.55
CA SER A 191 -6.92 19.65 5.06
C SER A 191 -7.72 20.59 4.17
N GLU A 192 -7.08 21.61 3.59
CA GLU A 192 -7.70 22.53 2.63
C GLU A 192 -8.05 21.80 1.34
N ALA A 193 -7.11 21.02 0.79
CA ALA A 193 -7.38 20.19 -0.38
C ALA A 193 -8.55 19.22 -0.19
N VAL A 194 -8.69 18.62 1.00
CA VAL A 194 -9.83 17.76 1.30
C VAL A 194 -11.14 18.54 1.33
N ARG A 195 -11.16 19.72 1.96
CA ARG A 195 -12.34 20.61 1.99
C ARG A 195 -12.74 21.05 0.59
N ASP A 196 -11.78 21.42 -0.25
CA ASP A 196 -12.04 21.90 -1.61
C ASP A 196 -12.46 20.76 -2.56
N SER A 197 -12.22 19.51 -2.18
CA SER A 197 -12.60 18.34 -2.98
C SER A 197 -14.06 17.92 -2.75
N VAL A 198 -14.72 18.38 -1.68
CA VAL A 198 -16.05 17.90 -1.29
C VAL A 198 -17.03 19.06 -1.04
N PRO A 199 -18.32 18.91 -1.38
CA PRO A 199 -19.30 20.00 -1.24
C PRO A 199 -19.91 20.13 0.18
N TRP A 200 -19.39 19.41 1.18
CA TRP A 200 -19.93 19.38 2.54
C TRP A 200 -18.85 19.66 3.59
N ASP A 201 -19.28 19.91 4.82
CA ASP A 201 -18.36 20.24 5.91
C ASP A 201 -17.46 19.05 6.29
N VAL A 202 -16.19 19.38 6.54
CA VAL A 202 -15.13 18.45 6.94
C VAL A 202 -14.69 18.79 8.35
N THR A 203 -14.66 17.78 9.23
CA THR A 203 -14.22 17.95 10.62
C THR A 203 -12.80 17.43 10.78
N CYS A 204 -11.90 18.27 11.31
CA CYS A 204 -10.52 17.87 11.59
C CYS A 204 -10.30 17.74 13.09
N VAL A 205 -9.85 16.59 13.55
CA VAL A 205 -9.52 16.29 14.95
C VAL A 205 -8.02 16.08 15.06
N ARG A 206 -7.35 16.92 15.86
CA ARG A 206 -5.91 16.78 16.12
C ARG A 206 -5.68 16.15 17.48
N THR A 207 -4.87 15.09 17.49
CA THR A 207 -4.30 14.50 18.70
C THR A 207 -2.81 14.85 18.79
N LYS A 208 -2.10 14.24 19.75
CA LYS A 208 -0.65 14.45 19.94
C LYS A 208 0.18 14.05 18.71
N HIS A 209 -0.23 12.99 17.99
CA HIS A 209 0.58 12.37 16.94
C HIS A 209 -0.14 12.22 15.60
N THR A 210 -1.45 12.43 15.56
CA THR A 210 -2.28 12.18 14.38
C THR A 210 -3.30 13.29 14.20
N VAL A 211 -3.58 13.64 12.95
CA VAL A 211 -4.70 14.48 12.56
C VAL A 211 -5.67 13.62 11.76
N SER A 212 -6.87 13.45 12.29
CA SER A 212 -7.96 12.72 11.64
C SER A 212 -8.90 13.70 10.96
N ILE A 213 -9.14 13.49 9.67
CA ILE A 213 -10.05 14.29 8.86
C ILE A 213 -11.28 13.44 8.55
N HIS A 214 -12.42 13.86 9.11
CA HIS A 214 -13.70 13.20 8.94
C HIS A 214 -14.50 13.87 7.84
N CYS A 215 -14.84 13.07 6.84
CA CYS A 215 -15.70 13.44 5.74
C CYS A 215 -17.09 12.83 5.98
N SER A 216 -18.17 13.62 5.91
CA SER A 216 -19.55 13.18 6.21
C SER A 216 -19.99 11.94 5.40
N SER A 217 -19.30 11.63 4.30
CA SER A 217 -19.42 10.37 3.57
C SER A 217 -18.39 9.33 4.05
N LEU A 218 -18.64 8.66 5.18
CA LEU A 218 -18.08 7.36 5.65
C LEU A 218 -16.55 7.13 5.64
N LEU A 219 -15.74 8.05 5.13
CA LEU A 219 -14.30 7.89 4.97
C LEU A 219 -13.59 8.75 6.02
N LEU A 220 -12.76 8.08 6.82
CA LEU A 220 -11.80 8.70 7.71
C LEU A 220 -10.47 8.81 6.97
N ILE A 221 -9.82 9.98 7.00
CA ILE A 221 -8.44 10.13 6.56
C ILE A 221 -7.60 10.38 7.81
N ASP A 222 -6.69 9.48 8.11
CA ASP A 222 -5.77 9.61 9.23
C ASP A 222 -4.40 10.07 8.72
N ILE A 223 -4.02 11.29 9.08
CA ILE A 223 -2.70 11.83 8.78
C ILE A 223 -1.82 11.59 10.00
N LEU A 224 -0.95 10.60 9.89
CA LEU A 224 0.05 10.30 10.89
C LEU A 224 1.26 11.21 10.68
N HIS A 225 1.48 12.08 11.67
CA HIS A 225 2.68 12.90 11.70
C HIS A 225 3.82 12.05 12.25
N VAL A 226 4.68 11.55 11.37
CA VAL A 226 5.97 10.98 11.79
C VAL A 226 6.88 12.15 12.16
N VAL A 227 6.68 12.70 13.36
CA VAL A 227 7.69 13.53 14.03
C VAL A 227 8.75 12.57 14.52
N GLU A 228 9.73 12.25 13.68
CA GLU A 228 11.03 11.95 14.28
C GLU A 228 11.61 13.27 14.76
N ALA A 229 11.57 13.40 16.09
CA ALA A 229 11.98 14.56 16.83
C ALA A 229 13.38 15.02 16.38
N HIS A 230 13.45 16.32 16.06
CA HIS A 230 14.67 17.08 16.28
C HIS A 230 15.19 16.72 17.67
N ASN A 231 16.31 15.99 17.72
CA ASN A 231 17.29 16.18 18.74
C ASN A 231 18.56 16.63 18.02
N SER A 232 18.88 17.88 18.33
CA SER A 232 20.16 18.59 18.24
C SER A 232 21.39 17.78 17.93
#